data_AF-X1RQU3-F1
#
_entry.id   AF-X1RQU3-F1
#
_cell.length_a   1.000
_cell.length_b   1.000
_cell.length_c   1.000
_cell.angle_alpha   90.00
_cell.angle_beta   90.00
_cell.angle_gamma   90.00
#
_symmetry.space_group_name_H-M   'P 1'
#
loop_
_entity.id
_entity.type
_entity.pdbx_description
1 polymer ?
#
loop_
_entity_poly.entity_id
_entity_poly.type
_entity_poly.pdbx_seq_one_letter_code
_entity_poly.pdbx_strand_id
1 'polypeptide(L)'
;CQLGIIFIGNVSTSMLSKLRFHLDQTFDSFFFDIQFIEDTNLHPELFELRVKEEHNLLNKSSEKVLLQPTNKFYEIIADKKFEYRLDIGLGLTNLPIYSSSNENLLFLFGEAHIKYMCAIVST
;
A
#
# COMPACT_ATOMS: atom_id res chain seq x y z
N CYS A 1 12.51 -14.09 8.78
CA CYS A 1 11.49 -13.04 8.98
C CYS A 1 10.49 -13.16 7.83
N GLN A 2 9.20 -13.21 8.11
CA GLN A 2 8.13 -13.38 7.12
C GLN A 2 7.68 -12.00 6.61
N LEU A 3 8.01 -11.69 5.35
CA LEU A 3 7.59 -10.46 4.68
C LEU A 3 6.37 -10.75 3.81
N GLY A 4 5.23 -10.14 4.16
CA GLY A 4 4.05 -10.15 3.32
C GLY A 4 4.04 -9.00 2.34
N ILE A 5 3.90 -9.29 1.05
CA ILE A 5 3.57 -8.33 0.00
C ILE A 5 2.07 -8.42 -0.23
N ILE A 6 1.31 -7.43 0.23
CA ILE A 6 -0.15 -7.44 0.27
C ILE A 6 -0.68 -6.48 -0.80
N PHE A 7 -1.42 -7.00 -1.76
CA PHE A 7 -2.02 -6.20 -2.83
C PHE A 7 -3.36 -5.64 -2.38
N ILE A 8 -3.50 -4.31 -2.39
CA ILE A 8 -4.67 -3.59 -1.91
C ILE A 8 -5.27 -2.79 -3.07
N GLY A 9 -6.31 -3.35 -3.69
CA GLY A 9 -6.98 -2.78 -4.85
C GLY A 9 -6.56 -3.47 -6.16
N ASN A 10 -6.62 -2.73 -7.27
CA ASN A 10 -6.37 -3.30 -8.60
C ASN A 10 -4.90 -3.12 -8.97
N VAL A 11 -4.08 -4.14 -8.71
CA VAL A 11 -2.66 -4.17 -9.13
C VAL A 11 -2.49 -5.10 -10.33
N SER A 12 -1.78 -4.66 -11.37
CA SER A 12 -1.61 -5.48 -12.59
C SER A 12 -0.72 -6.70 -12.32
N THR A 13 -1.10 -7.87 -12.85
CA THR A 13 -0.32 -9.11 -12.76
C THR A 13 1.10 -8.96 -13.31
N SER A 14 1.27 -8.15 -14.35
CA SER A 14 2.58 -7.84 -14.93
C SER A 14 3.51 -7.11 -13.94
N MET A 15 2.95 -6.24 -13.09
CA MET A 15 3.70 -5.54 -12.05
C MET A 15 4.13 -6.52 -10.96
N LEU A 16 3.27 -7.48 -10.59
CA LEU A 16 3.58 -8.50 -9.58
C LEU A 16 4.81 -9.31 -9.98
N SER A 17 4.85 -9.77 -11.23
CA SER A 17 5.97 -10.58 -11.74
C SER A 17 7.30 -9.81 -11.71
N LYS A 18 7.30 -8.52 -12.09
CA LYS A 18 8.48 -7.66 -12.03
C LYS A 18 8.91 -7.39 -10.60
N LEU A 19 7.96 -7.10 -9.72
CA LEU A 19 8.26 -6.83 -8.33
C LEU A 19 8.89 -8.06 -7.66
N ARG A 20 8.31 -9.24 -7.87
CA ARG A 20 8.86 -10.50 -7.37
C ARG A 20 10.29 -10.72 -7.84
N PHE A 21 10.53 -10.59 -9.14
CA PHE A 21 11.87 -10.72 -9.71
C PHE A 21 12.88 -9.77 -9.05
N HIS A 22 12.53 -8.50 -8.84
CA HIS A 22 13.43 -7.53 -8.24
C HIS A 22 13.63 -7.72 -6.73
N LEU A 23 12.59 -8.13 -6.00
CA LEU A 23 12.69 -8.41 -4.56
C LEU A 23 13.59 -9.62 -4.30
N ASP A 24 13.42 -10.70 -5.07
CA ASP A 24 14.25 -11.91 -4.97
C ASP A 24 15.74 -11.64 -5.29
N GLN A 25 16.02 -10.62 -6.12
CA GLN A 25 17.38 -10.19 -6.42
C GLN A 25 17.98 -9.25 -5.36
N THR A 26 17.15 -8.44 -4.72
CA THR A 26 17.60 -7.39 -3.79
C THR A 26 17.78 -7.95 -2.38
N PHE A 27 16.87 -8.80 -1.95
CA PHE A 27 16.88 -9.42 -0.64
C PHE A 27 17.32 -10.88 -0.78
N ASP A 28 18.43 -11.22 -0.15
CA ASP A 28 18.80 -12.63 -0.02
C ASP A 28 17.68 -13.36 0.74
N SER A 29 17.25 -14.50 0.20
CA SER A 29 16.32 -15.45 0.83
C SER A 29 16.70 -15.84 2.26
N PHE A 30 17.97 -15.64 2.64
CA PHE A 30 18.42 -15.77 4.02
C PHE A 30 17.73 -14.80 5.00
N PHE A 31 17.40 -13.56 4.58
CA PHE A 31 16.85 -12.54 5.47
C PHE A 31 15.32 -12.60 5.57
N PHE A 32 14.66 -12.79 4.43
CA PHE A 32 13.20 -12.78 4.35
C PHE A 32 12.66 -13.97 3.58
N ASP A 33 11.63 -14.58 4.14
CA ASP A 33 10.70 -15.44 3.40
C ASP A 33 9.57 -14.54 2.90
N ILE A 34 9.45 -14.38 1.58
CA ILE A 34 8.56 -13.40 0.96
C ILE A 34 7.28 -14.10 0.49
N GLN A 35 6.15 -13.71 1.09
CA GLN A 35 4.82 -14.20 0.74
C GLN A 35 4.04 -13.13 -0.03
N PHE A 36 3.50 -13.50 -1.18
CA PHE A 36 2.63 -12.64 -1.98
C PHE A 36 1.17 -12.95 -1.66
N ILE A 37 0.43 -11.95 -1.20
CA ILE A 37 -0.97 -12.06 -0.77
C ILE A 37 -1.81 -11.14 -1.64
N GLU A 38 -2.60 -11.76 -2.51
CA GLU A 38 -3.59 -11.05 -3.33
C GLU A 38 -4.84 -10.79 -2.48
N ASP A 39 -5.18 -9.53 -2.22
CA ASP A 39 -6.47 -9.18 -1.60
C ASP A 39 -7.48 -8.82 -2.70
N THR A 40 -8.31 -9.79 -3.05
CA THR A 40 -9.30 -9.63 -4.13
C THR A 40 -10.60 -8.98 -3.67
N ASN A 41 -10.83 -8.81 -2.37
CA ASN A 41 -12.15 -8.48 -1.81
C ASN A 41 -12.08 -7.34 -0.79
N LEU A 42 -11.55 -6.19 -1.17
CA LEU A 42 -11.68 -5.01 -0.33
C LEU A 42 -13.08 -4.41 -0.50
N HIS A 43 -13.80 -4.30 0.61
CA HIS A 43 -15.12 -3.66 0.61
C HIS A 43 -15.00 -2.20 0.14
N PRO A 44 -15.76 -1.79 -0.89
CA PRO A 44 -15.70 -0.42 -1.43
C PRO A 44 -15.88 0.67 -0.37
N GLU A 45 -16.70 0.38 0.65
CA GLU A 45 -17.01 1.26 1.78
C GLU A 45 -15.77 1.68 2.59
N LEU A 46 -14.70 0.85 2.62
CA LEU A 46 -13.43 1.20 3.27
C LEU A 46 -12.75 2.40 2.61
N PHE A 47 -13.00 2.61 1.31
CA PHE A 47 -12.35 3.65 0.51
C PHE A 47 -13.21 4.92 0.32
N GLU A 48 -14.47 4.91 0.74
CA GLU A 48 -15.37 6.07 0.62
C GLU A 48 -15.26 7.05 1.81
N LEU A 49 -14.79 6.60 2.97
CA LEU A 49 -14.73 7.41 4.20
C LEU A 49 -13.45 8.26 4.29
N ARG A 50 -13.50 9.51 4.77
CA ARG A 50 -12.29 10.31 5.13
C ARG A 50 -11.24 10.43 4.00
N VAL A 51 -11.70 10.76 2.80
CA VAL A 51 -10.85 10.96 1.61
C VAL A 51 -10.52 12.44 1.48
N LYS A 52 -9.26 12.77 1.18
CA LYS A 52 -8.87 14.15 0.86
C LYS A 52 -9.07 14.37 -0.63
N GLU A 53 -9.77 15.45 -0.99
CA GLU A 53 -9.86 15.87 -2.38
C GLU A 53 -8.75 16.88 -2.69
N GLU A 54 -7.96 16.62 -3.72
CA GLU A 54 -6.93 17.56 -4.20
C GLU A 54 -7.13 17.85 -5.69
N HIS A 55 -6.71 19.04 -6.12
CA HIS A 55 -6.76 19.38 -7.54
C HIS A 55 -5.71 18.58 -8.32
N ASN A 56 -6.10 18.02 -9.46
CA ASN A 56 -5.15 17.37 -10.35
C ASN A 56 -4.18 18.42 -10.92
N LEU A 57 -2.94 18.44 -10.42
CA LEU A 57 -1.93 19.42 -10.84
C LEU A 57 -1.46 19.21 -12.30
N LEU A 58 -1.69 18.03 -12.88
CA LEU A 58 -1.27 17.69 -14.24
C LEU A 58 -2.34 18.00 -15.29
N ASN A 59 -3.61 18.01 -14.91
CA ASN A 59 -4.72 18.35 -15.80
C ASN A 59 -5.24 19.76 -15.50
N LYS A 60 -5.35 20.61 -16.53
CA LYS A 60 -6.08 21.90 -16.44
C LYS A 60 -7.60 21.74 -16.27
N SER A 61 -8.11 20.51 -16.17
CA SER A 61 -9.52 20.23 -15.85
C SER A 61 -9.75 20.40 -14.35
N SER A 62 -10.99 20.73 -13.97
CA SER A 62 -11.43 20.81 -12.57
C SER A 62 -11.54 19.43 -11.89
N GLU A 63 -10.93 18.38 -12.44
CA GLU A 63 -10.99 17.04 -11.89
C GLU A 63 -10.20 16.97 -10.59
N LYS A 64 -10.88 16.52 -9.55
CA LYS A 64 -10.30 16.31 -8.22
C LYS A 64 -9.81 14.87 -8.13
N VAL A 65 -8.64 14.68 -7.53
CA VAL A 65 -8.07 13.39 -7.19
C VAL A 65 -8.46 13.07 -5.75
N LEU A 66 -8.93 11.85 -5.56
CA LEU A 66 -9.29 11.30 -4.25
C LEU A 66 -8.07 10.61 -3.63
N LEU A 67 -7.57 11.17 -2.53
CA LEU A 67 -6.42 10.64 -1.80
C LEU A 67 -6.88 9.92 -0.53
N GLN A 68 -6.35 8.71 -0.35
CA GLN A 68 -6.65 7.84 0.77
C GLN A 68 -5.62 8.05 1.90
N PRO A 69 -6.04 8.13 3.17
CA PRO A 69 -5.11 8.26 4.28
C PRO A 69 -4.34 6.95 4.54
N THR A 70 -3.04 7.05 4.82
CA THR A 70 -2.18 5.87 5.05
C THR A 70 -2.62 4.98 6.22
N ASN A 71 -3.26 5.54 7.26
CA ASN A 71 -3.71 4.76 8.42
C ASN A 71 -4.71 3.65 8.09
N LYS A 72 -5.62 3.86 7.12
CA LYS A 72 -6.54 2.81 6.66
C LYS A 72 -5.80 1.59 6.12
N PHE A 73 -4.74 1.84 5.35
CA PHE A 73 -3.93 0.76 4.81
C PHE A 73 -3.16 0.05 5.90
N TYR A 74 -2.68 0.77 6.92
CA TYR A 74 -2.02 0.13 8.07
C TYR A 74 -2.95 -0.81 8.82
N GLU A 75 -4.23 -0.46 8.98
CA GLU A 75 -5.24 -1.35 9.58
C GLU A 75 -5.42 -2.63 8.74
N ILE A 76 -5.63 -2.49 7.43
CA ILE A 76 -5.76 -3.63 6.49
C ILE A 76 -4.51 -4.53 6.53
N ILE A 77 -3.32 -3.92 6.48
CA ILE A 77 -2.05 -4.66 6.51
C ILE A 77 -1.88 -5.37 7.86
N ALA A 78 -2.24 -4.75 8.97
CA ALA A 78 -2.15 -5.37 10.30
C ALA A 78 -3.04 -6.61 10.40
N ASP A 79 -4.28 -6.54 9.88
CA ASP A 79 -5.20 -7.68 9.86
C ASP A 79 -4.63 -8.83 9.03
N LYS A 80 -4.09 -8.54 7.84
CA LYS A 80 -3.46 -9.55 6.98
C LYS A 80 -2.19 -10.13 7.59
N LYS A 81 -1.38 -9.32 8.26
CA LYS A 81 -0.21 -9.83 9.00
C LYS A 81 -0.62 -10.83 10.07
N PHE A 82 -1.73 -10.59 10.77
CA PHE A 82 -2.26 -11.54 11.75
C PHE A 82 -2.78 -12.82 11.09
N GLU A 83 -3.60 -12.69 10.03
CA GLU A 83 -4.18 -13.80 9.27
C GLU A 83 -3.10 -14.77 8.74
N TYR A 84 -2.04 -14.22 8.13
CA TYR A 84 -0.98 -15.00 7.48
C TYR A 84 0.28 -15.19 8.34
N ARG A 85 0.26 -14.76 9.61
CA ARG A 85 1.39 -14.85 10.57
C ARG A 85 2.69 -14.23 10.03
N LEU A 86 2.59 -13.00 9.54
CA LEU A 86 3.70 -12.24 8.96
C LEU A 86 4.36 -11.32 9.99
N ASP A 87 5.69 -11.19 9.91
CA ASP A 87 6.47 -10.28 10.75
C ASP A 87 6.39 -8.84 10.23
N ILE A 88 6.47 -8.67 8.91
CA ILE A 88 6.49 -7.38 8.20
C ILE A 88 5.44 -7.41 7.09
N GLY A 89 4.73 -6.30 6.90
CA GLY A 89 3.75 -6.17 5.82
C GLY A 89 4.03 -4.96 4.92
N LEU A 90 4.16 -5.19 3.62
CA LEU A 90 4.23 -4.15 2.60
C LEU A 90 2.92 -4.19 1.80
N GLY A 91 2.07 -3.19 1.99
CA GLY A 91 0.90 -2.95 1.16
C GLY A 91 1.28 -2.29 -0.16
N LEU A 92 0.61 -2.68 -1.24
CA LEU A 92 0.75 -2.08 -2.56
C LEU A 92 -0.62 -1.70 -3.09
N THR A 93 -0.80 -0.46 -3.53
CA THR A 93 -2.09 0.02 -4.02
C THR A 93 -1.93 0.88 -5.27
N ASN A 94 -2.94 0.88 -6.13
CA ASN A 94 -3.06 1.82 -7.25
C ASN A 94 -3.84 3.09 -6.84
N LEU A 95 -4.24 3.21 -5.58
CA LEU A 95 -4.96 4.36 -5.07
C LEU A 95 -3.97 5.46 -4.66
N PRO A 96 -4.23 6.73 -4.99
CA PRO A 96 -3.44 7.85 -4.47
C PRO A 96 -3.53 7.90 -2.94
N ILE A 97 -2.41 8.15 -2.26
CA ILE A 97 -2.34 8.19 -0.80
C ILE A 97 -1.77 9.51 -0.26
N TYR A 98 -2.12 9.85 0.97
CA TYR A 98 -1.54 10.95 1.73
C TYR A 98 -1.24 10.55 3.18
N SER A 99 -0.27 11.22 3.79
CA SER A 99 0.14 10.92 5.17
C SER A 99 -0.98 11.20 6.17
N SER A 100 -1.32 10.21 7.00
CA SER A 100 -2.18 10.44 8.17
C SER A 100 -1.46 11.16 9.33
N SER A 101 -0.13 11.33 9.24
CA SER A 101 0.69 11.91 10.32
C SER A 101 1.29 13.27 9.96
N ASN A 102 1.30 13.65 8.69
CA ASN A 102 1.84 14.92 8.21
C ASN A 102 0.91 15.56 7.16
N GLU A 103 0.08 16.50 7.60
CA GLU A 103 -0.90 17.19 6.75
C GLU A 103 -0.28 18.15 5.72
N ASN A 104 1.01 18.49 5.85
CA ASN A 104 1.70 19.37 4.91
C ASN A 104 2.06 18.67 3.59
N LEU A 105 1.92 17.34 3.52
CA LEU A 105 2.21 16.57 2.32
C LEU A 105 0.94 16.42 1.48
N LEU A 106 1.02 16.83 0.21
CA LEU A 106 -0.11 16.79 -0.72
C LEU A 106 -0.44 15.36 -1.16
N PHE A 107 0.57 14.54 -1.41
CA PHE A 107 0.46 13.12 -1.76
C PHE A 107 1.76 12.40 -1.43
N LEU A 108 1.74 11.06 -1.41
CA LEU A 108 2.92 10.22 -1.21
C LEU A 108 2.98 9.10 -2.23
N PHE A 109 4.20 8.69 -2.57
CA PHE A 109 4.44 7.40 -3.23
C PHE A 109 4.46 6.25 -2.22
N GLY A 110 4.73 6.53 -0.95
CA GLY A 110 4.71 5.52 0.09
C GLY A 110 5.01 6.10 1.47
N GLU A 111 4.67 5.33 2.50
CA GLU A 111 4.95 5.65 3.88
C GLU A 111 5.18 4.36 4.66
N ALA A 112 6.13 4.40 5.61
CA ALA A 112 6.43 3.29 6.49
C ALA A 112 6.08 3.63 7.93
N HIS A 113 5.43 2.69 8.62
CA HIS A 113 5.09 2.80 10.03
C HIS A 113 5.91 1.79 10.86
N ILE A 114 7.09 2.23 11.32
CA ILE A 114 8.10 1.39 12.00
C ILE A 114 7.51 0.61 13.18
N LYS A 115 6.71 1.25 14.04
CA LYS A 115 6.12 0.59 15.23
C LYS A 115 5.24 -0.62 14.89
N TYR A 116 4.52 -0.57 13.77
CA TYR A 116 3.64 -1.66 13.33
C TYR A 116 4.35 -2.60 12.34
N MET A 117 5.63 -2.33 12.03
CA MET A 117 6.42 -3.06 11.04
C MET A 117 5.64 -3.24 9.74
N CYS A 118 5.11 -2.14 9.22
CA CYS A 118 4.39 -2.12 7.95
C CYS A 118 4.73 -0.88 7.12
N ALA A 119 4.47 -0.97 5.82
CA ALA A 119 4.56 0.14 4.89
C ALA A 119 3.49 0.02 3.81
N ILE A 120 3.13 1.14 3.20
CA ILE A 120 2.22 1.21 2.04
C ILE A 120 2.94 1.95 0.91
N VAL A 121 2.82 1.46 -0.31
CA VAL A 121 3.31 2.10 -1.54
C VAL A 121 2.16 2.25 -2.52
N SER A 122 2.04 3.44 -3.10
CA SER A 122 1.10 3.79 -4.15
C SER A 122 1.82 3.82 -5.50
N THR A 123 1.22 3.19 -6.52
CA THR A 123 1.84 2.88 -7.82
C THR A 123 1.13 3.52 -8.98
#